data_AF-A0A8J4TA67-F1
#
_entry.id   AF-A0A8J4TA67-F1
#
_cell.length_a   1.000
_cell.length_b   1.000
_cell.length_c   1.000
_cell.angle_alpha   90.00
_cell.angle_beta   90.00
_cell.angle_gamma   90.00
#
_symmetry.space_group_name_H-M   'P 1'
#
loop_
_entity.id
_entity.type
_entity.pdbx_description
1 polymer ?
#
loop_
_entity_poly.entity_id
_entity_poly.type
_entity_poly.pdbx_seq_one_letter_code
_entity_poly.pdbx_strand_id
1 'polypeptide(L)'
;MFVATCVFAAFVWALALSVSPQLHQRVHADGNRPDHTCAVTLIATGSYDHAAQPPLISAPDLLAQFGTVPALSSTWVQPLFLKAHIFANAPPAHG
;
A
#
# COMPACT_ATOMS: atom_id res chain seq x y z
N MET A 1 13.75 -25.93 17.56
CA MET A 1 12.37 -26.29 17.17
C MET A 1 11.34 -26.03 18.26
N PHE A 2 11.58 -26.45 19.52
CA PHE A 2 10.63 -26.25 20.62
C PHE A 2 10.08 -24.82 20.76
N VAL A 3 10.96 -23.81 20.73
CA VAL A 3 10.54 -22.40 20.81
C VAL A 3 9.57 -22.03 19.69
N ALA A 4 9.89 -22.39 18.44
CA ALA A 4 9.04 -22.09 17.29
C ALA A 4 7.68 -22.77 17.38
N THR A 5 7.63 -24.03 17.85
CA THR A 5 6.37 -24.74 18.06
C THR A 5 5.52 -24.10 19.17
N CYS A 6 6.14 -23.64 20.26
CA CYS A 6 5.43 -22.93 21.33
C CYS A 6 4.86 -21.60 20.84
N VAL A 7 5.64 -20.82 20.10
CA VAL A 7 5.21 -19.54 19.53
C VAL A 7 4.05 -19.75 18.55
N PHE A 8 4.15 -20.74 17.66
CA PHE A 8 3.09 -21.07 16.72
C PHE A 8 1.80 -21.49 17.42
N ALA A 9 1.89 -22.38 18.41
CA ALA A 9 0.74 -22.82 19.19
C ALA A 9 0.06 -21.66 19.93
N ALA A 10 0.85 -20.77 20.55
CA ALA A 10 0.32 -19.58 21.22
C ALA A 10 -0.38 -18.63 20.24
N PHE A 11 0.18 -18.45 19.03
CA PHE A 11 -0.42 -17.61 18.00
C PHE A 11 -1.74 -18.19 17.46
N VAL A 12 -1.79 -19.48 17.16
CA VAL A 12 -3.02 -20.17 16.72
C VAL A 12 -4.10 -20.09 17.80
N TRP A 13 -3.71 -20.25 19.07
CA TRP A 13 -4.62 -20.09 20.20
C TRP A 13 -5.17 -18.66 20.30
N ALA A 14 -4.30 -17.65 20.21
CA ALA A 14 -4.72 -16.25 20.25
C ALA A 14 -5.64 -15.88 19.06
N LEU A 15 -5.37 -16.42 17.86
CA LEU A 15 -6.26 -16.32 16.71
C LEU A 15 -7.64 -16.91 17.00
N ALA A 16 -7.70 -18.11 17.57
CA ALA A 16 -8.98 -18.74 17.91
C ALA A 16 -9.77 -17.92 18.93
N LEU A 17 -9.12 -17.37 19.95
CA LEU A 17 -9.76 -16.50 20.94
C LEU A 17 -10.26 -15.18 20.34
N SER A 18 -9.57 -14.64 19.32
CA SER A 18 -9.90 -13.34 18.72
C SER A 18 -11.27 -13.30 18.04
N VAL A 19 -11.80 -14.47 17.66
CA VAL A 19 -13.10 -14.61 16.97
C VAL A 19 -14.28 -14.69 17.96
N SER A 20 -14.02 -14.89 19.26
CA SER A 20 -15.08 -15.04 20.27
C SER A 20 -14.74 -14.32 21.59
N PRO A 21 -15.33 -13.14 21.85
CA PRO A 21 -15.14 -12.40 23.10
C PRO A 21 -15.55 -13.21 24.34
N GLN A 22 -16.56 -14.07 24.22
CA GLN A 22 -17.02 -14.93 25.31
C GLN A 22 -15.95 -15.97 25.70
N LEU A 23 -15.25 -16.54 24.72
CA LEU A 23 -14.17 -17.49 24.98
C LEU A 23 -12.94 -16.77 25.56
N HIS A 24 -12.63 -15.59 25.04
CA HIS A 24 -11.58 -14.73 25.57
C HIS A 24 -11.82 -14.36 27.04
N GLN A 25 -13.06 -14.00 27.41
CA GLN A 25 -13.44 -13.71 28.80
C GLN A 25 -13.29 -14.90 29.76
N ARG A 26 -13.37 -16.14 29.25
CA ARG A 26 -13.14 -17.35 30.07
C ARG A 26 -11.68 -17.52 30.45
N VAL A 27 -10.75 -16.98 29.65
CA VAL A 27 -9.32 -16.98 29.96
C VAL A 27 -9.02 -15.94 31.04
N HIS A 28 -9.59 -14.74 30.91
CA HIS A 28 -9.54 -13.70 31.93
C HIS A 28 -10.73 -12.73 31.81
N ALA A 29 -11.31 -12.36 32.95
CA ALA A 29 -12.62 -11.69 33.02
C ALA A 29 -12.64 -10.27 32.44
N ASP A 30 -11.50 -9.61 32.35
CA ASP A 30 -11.36 -8.24 31.85
C ASP A 30 -11.13 -8.16 30.33
N GLY A 31 -11.10 -9.28 29.61
CA GLY A 31 -10.77 -9.33 28.18
C GLY A 31 -11.71 -8.57 27.24
N ASN A 32 -12.91 -8.20 27.71
CA ASN A 32 -13.88 -7.42 26.94
C ASN A 32 -13.94 -5.94 27.38
N ARG A 33 -13.02 -5.47 28.22
CA ARG A 33 -12.93 -4.04 28.56
C ARG A 33 -12.35 -3.28 27.35
N PRO A 34 -12.86 -2.08 27.03
CA PRO A 34 -12.44 -1.32 25.86
C PRO A 34 -10.95 -0.93 25.90
N ASP A 35 -10.39 -0.73 27.09
CA ASP A 35 -8.99 -0.35 27.28
C ASP A 35 -8.04 -1.55 27.46
N HIS A 36 -8.54 -2.78 27.29
CA HIS A 36 -7.75 -3.99 27.52
C HIS A 36 -6.85 -4.32 26.31
N THR A 37 -5.54 -4.35 26.54
CA THR A 37 -4.54 -4.69 25.52
C THR A 37 -3.87 -6.02 25.84
N CYS A 38 -4.12 -7.04 25.01
CA CYS A 38 -3.42 -8.32 25.03
C CYS A 38 -3.23 -8.85 23.60
N ALA A 39 -2.52 -9.97 23.44
CA ALA A 39 -2.28 -10.57 22.12
C ALA A 39 -3.57 -10.85 21.33
N VAL A 40 -4.66 -11.25 22.02
CA VAL A 40 -5.96 -11.49 21.39
C VAL A 40 -6.58 -10.21 20.84
N THR A 41 -6.56 -9.12 21.62
CA THR A 41 -7.13 -7.83 21.18
C THR A 41 -6.29 -7.18 20.08
N LEU A 42 -4.96 -7.31 20.14
CA LEU A 42 -4.05 -6.91 19.06
C LEU A 42 -4.39 -7.62 17.74
N ILE A 43 -4.63 -8.94 17.78
CA ILE A 43 -5.05 -9.73 16.61
C ILE A 43 -6.44 -9.29 16.11
N ALA A 44 -7.41 -9.11 17.01
CA ALA A 44 -8.77 -8.73 16.65
C ALA A 44 -8.87 -7.33 16.05
N THR A 45 -8.07 -6.37 16.54
CA THR A 45 -8.13 -4.96 16.13
C THR A 45 -7.15 -4.61 15.01
N GLY A 46 -6.12 -5.42 14.79
CA GLY A 46 -5.02 -5.08 13.89
C GLY A 46 -4.17 -3.91 14.40
N SER A 47 -4.28 -3.53 15.68
CA SER A 47 -3.61 -2.39 16.29
C SER A 47 -2.12 -2.67 16.59
N TYR A 48 -1.38 -3.11 15.59
CA TYR A 48 0.06 -3.30 15.67
C TYR A 48 0.80 -1.97 15.50
N ASP A 49 1.97 -1.85 16.10
CA ASP A 49 2.89 -0.75 15.76
C ASP A 49 3.36 -0.93 14.32
N HIS A 50 2.80 -0.13 13.43
CA HIS A 50 3.20 -0.11 12.02
C HIS A 50 4.50 0.69 11.93
N ALA A 51 5.60 0.02 11.59
CA ALA A 51 6.81 0.73 11.19
C ALA A 51 6.49 1.64 10.00
N ALA A 52 7.07 2.85 10.00
CA ALA A 52 6.94 3.76 8.88
C ALA A 52 7.32 3.03 7.59
N GLN A 53 6.35 2.95 6.65
CA GLN A 53 6.61 2.32 5.36
C GLN A 53 7.61 3.21 4.61
N PRO A 54 8.76 2.68 4.17
CA PRO A 54 9.62 3.45 3.29
C PRO A 54 8.83 3.83 2.03
N PRO A 55 9.04 5.03 1.47
CA PRO A 55 8.32 5.44 0.27
C PRO A 55 8.60 4.44 -0.87
N LEU A 56 7.54 3.81 -1.39
CA LEU A 56 7.62 2.87 -2.53
C LEU A 56 8.16 3.54 -3.80
N ILE A 57 7.97 4.86 -3.90
CA ILE A 57 8.46 5.68 -4.99
C ILE A 57 9.30 6.78 -4.35
N SER A 58 10.61 6.70 -4.54
CA SER A 58 11.46 7.87 -4.38
C SER A 58 11.13 8.82 -5.53
N ALA A 59 11.01 10.12 -5.24
CA ALA A 59 11.02 11.11 -6.32
C ALA A 59 12.26 10.85 -7.19
N PRO A 60 12.12 10.86 -8.53
CA PRO A 60 13.29 10.78 -9.38
C PRO A 60 14.21 11.92 -8.98
N ASP A 61 15.48 11.59 -8.75
CA ASP A 61 16.51 12.60 -8.59
C ASP A 61 16.56 13.35 -9.92
N LEU A 62 15.97 14.54 -9.92
CA LEU A 62 15.86 15.39 -11.11
C LEU A 62 17.24 16.04 -11.26
N LEU A 63 18.25 15.22 -11.52
CA LEU A 63 19.50 15.65 -12.12
C LEU A 63 19.08 16.37 -13.38
N ALA A 64 19.18 17.70 -13.35
CA ALA A 64 18.89 18.58 -14.45
C ALA A 64 19.93 18.37 -15.56
N GLN A 65 20.03 17.16 -16.11
CA GLN A 65 20.64 16.90 -17.39
C GLN A 65 19.55 17.05 -18.43
N PHE A 66 19.13 18.30 -18.64
CA PHE A 66 18.66 18.69 -19.96
C PHE A 66 19.86 18.54 -20.89
N GLY A 67 20.05 17.34 -21.44
CA GLY A 67 20.92 17.16 -22.59
C GLY A 67 20.48 18.12 -23.69
N THR A 68 21.43 18.65 -24.45
CA THR A 68 21.16 19.49 -25.61
C THR A 68 20.07 18.85 -26.46
N VAL A 69 18.89 19.48 -26.51
CA VAL A 69 17.79 19.02 -27.36
C VAL A 69 18.30 19.11 -28.79
N PRO A 70 18.51 17.99 -29.51
CA PRO A 70 18.91 18.06 -30.90
C PRO A 70 17.83 18.79 -31.69
N ALA A 71 18.24 19.65 -32.61
CA ALA A 71 17.31 20.39 -33.46
C ALA A 71 16.36 19.40 -34.15
N LEU A 72 15.08 19.43 -33.77
CA LEU A 72 14.05 18.60 -34.36
C LEU A 72 13.89 19.02 -35.81
N SER A 73 14.19 18.12 -36.76
CA SER A 73 13.85 18.34 -38.15
C SER A 73 12.38 17.99 -38.37
N SER A 74 11.61 18.98 -38.85
CA SER A 74 10.22 18.77 -39.24
C SER A 74 10.18 18.00 -40.56
N THR A 75 10.17 16.67 -40.48
CA THR A 75 9.92 15.82 -41.65
C THR A 75 8.47 15.38 -41.66
N TRP A 76 7.75 15.66 -42.74
CA TRP A 76 6.39 15.17 -42.95
C TRP A 76 6.43 13.64 -43.07
N VAL A 77 5.96 12.94 -42.04
CA VAL A 77 5.72 11.50 -42.09
C VAL A 77 4.24 11.25 -42.40
N GLN A 78 3.96 10.29 -43.29
CA GLN A 78 2.58 9.86 -43.49
C GLN A 78 2.04 9.28 -42.18
N PRO A 79 0.77 9.57 -41.81
CA PRO A 79 0.20 9.08 -40.57
C PRO A 79 0.10 7.55 -40.62
N LEU A 80 0.97 6.88 -39.87
CA LEU A 80 1.04 5.42 -39.76
C LEU A 80 -0.22 4.82 -39.08
N PHE A 81 -1.01 5.65 -38.41
CA PHE A 81 -2.25 5.25 -37.78
C PHE A 81 -3.39 6.17 -38.22
N LEU A 82 -4.42 5.57 -38.82
CA LEU A 82 -5.68 6.20 -39.23
C LEU A 82 -6.35 7.03 -38.10
N LYS A 83 -5.96 6.80 -36.84
CA LYS A 83 -6.52 7.41 -35.62
C LYS A 83 -5.76 8.63 -35.09
N ALA A 84 -4.57 8.95 -35.61
CA ALA A 84 -3.76 10.08 -35.13
C ALA A 84 -4.33 11.46 -35.55
N HIS A 85 -5.25 11.50 -36.52
CA HIS A 85 -5.92 12.73 -36.96
C HIS A 85 -6.78 13.40 -35.88
N ILE A 86 -7.21 12.65 -34.85
CA ILE A 86 -8.09 13.21 -33.79
C ILE A 86 -7.36 14.29 -32.97
N PHE A 87 -6.04 14.20 -32.85
CA PHE A 87 -5.23 15.16 -32.09
C PHE A 87 -4.60 16.26 -32.96
N ALA A 88 -4.90 16.30 -34.27
CA ALA A 88 -4.28 17.24 -35.20
C ALA A 88 -4.85 18.67 -35.12
N ASN A 89 -6.02 18.84 -34.49
CA ASN A 89 -6.66 20.15 -34.37
C ASN A 89 -6.48 20.69 -32.96
N ALA A 90 -5.66 21.74 -32.81
CA ALA A 90 -5.64 22.53 -31.59
C ALA A 90 -7.01 23.21 -31.38
N PRO A 91 -7.44 23.43 -30.11
CA PRO A 91 -8.66 24.19 -29.84
C PRO A 91 -8.57 25.59 -30.48
N PRO A 92 -9.68 26.13 -31.04
CA PRO A 92 -9.66 27.47 -31.61
C PRO A 92 -9.32 28.49 -30.51
N ALA A 93 -8.38 29.39 -30.80
CA ALA A 93 -8.08 30.50 -29.92
C ALA A 93 -9.35 31.35 -29.75
N HIS A 94 -9.86 31.43 -28.52
CA HIS A 94 -11.00 32.29 -28.21
C HIS A 94 -10.49 33.73 -28.22
N GLY A 95 -11.04 34.55 -29.12
CA GLY A 95 -10.86 36.00 -29.15
C GLY A 95 -11.87 36.72 -28.29
#